data_AF-A0A1F8L5Y8-F1
#
_entry.id   AF-A0A1F8L5Y8-F1
#
_cell.length_a   1.000
_cell.length_b   1.000
_cell.length_c   1.000
_cell.angle_alpha   90.00
_cell.angle_beta   90.00
_cell.angle_gamma   90.00
#
_symmetry.space_group_name_H-M   'P 1'
#
loop_
_entity.id
_entity.type
_entity.pdbx_description
1 polymer ?
#
loop_
_entity_poly.entity_id
_entity_poly.type
_entity_poly.pdbx_seq_one_letter_code
_entity_poly.pdbx_strand_id
1 'polypeptide(L)'
;MSARAASAATARATAFVAERRPAALALGRELAGQLDQPEAFAAALEAGLRGLADPVYRDAQARVAPGIGPVLGVRAPLLGAVAAGFRPALRRARPAEALWIAERLSHEAAAEVRLFAVAFLRRSLPQDPERTWQLIRRMGRAARDWVSVDTIADLAAEGVLREPYRWSELEQLAYAPNPWERRLVGSTLARMRHVRPAALRLALDAGRALSLVGELLGDADPNVRRALARALRELASIDGPATSAFLAAAADRAARENDAHRAWVVREALPALDPAMAARLHARLSSPHQPSPVSDGLLVAGRR
;
A
#
# COMPACT_ATOMS: atom_id res chain seq x y z
N MET A 1 1.11 23.21 21.84
CA MET A 1 1.70 21.99 21.26
C MET A 1 3.20 22.19 21.15
N SER A 2 3.99 21.57 22.03
CA SER A 2 5.45 21.69 21.98
C SER A 2 5.99 20.80 20.86
N ALA A 3 6.64 21.39 19.86
CA ALA A 3 7.28 20.63 18.80
C ALA A 3 8.43 19.83 19.42
N ARG A 4 8.30 18.50 19.45
CA ARG A 4 9.36 17.60 19.92
C ARG A 4 10.62 17.89 19.08
N ALA A 5 11.70 18.34 19.71
CA ALA A 5 12.96 18.61 19.03
C ALA A 5 13.38 17.39 18.20
N ALA A 6 13.79 17.61 16.96
CA ALA A 6 14.17 16.54 16.06
C ALA A 6 15.37 15.76 16.64
N SER A 7 15.31 14.43 16.59
CA SER A 7 16.44 13.60 17.05
C SER A 7 17.71 13.90 16.24
N ALA A 8 18.89 13.68 16.82
CA ALA A 8 20.16 13.86 16.11
C ALA A 8 20.24 13.03 14.82
N ALA A 9 19.62 11.83 14.79
CA ALA A 9 19.52 11.01 13.59
C ALA A 9 18.64 11.65 12.51
N THR A 10 17.52 12.26 12.89
CA THR A 10 16.64 13.00 11.98
C THR A 10 17.35 14.22 11.41
N ALA A 11 18.07 14.98 12.24
CA ALA A 11 18.83 16.16 11.79
C ALA A 11 19.90 15.77 10.75
N ARG A 12 20.68 14.71 11.00
CA ARG A 12 21.67 14.19 10.05
C ARG A 12 21.04 13.74 8.73
N ALA A 13 19.92 13.01 8.79
CA ALA A 13 19.20 12.57 7.60
C ALA A 13 18.70 13.74 6.75
N THR A 14 18.15 14.79 7.40
CA THR A 14 17.69 16.00 6.71
C THR A 14 18.85 16.74 6.05
N ALA A 15 19.97 16.90 6.75
CA ALA A 15 21.16 17.55 6.21
C ALA A 15 21.71 16.78 4.99
N PHE A 16 21.83 15.45 5.10
CA PHE A 16 22.25 14.58 3.99
C PHE A 16 21.37 14.75 2.75
N VAL A 17 20.04 14.75 2.93
CA VAL A 17 19.10 14.95 1.82
C VAL A 17 19.25 16.34 1.22
N ALA A 18 19.39 17.39 2.04
CA ALA A 18 19.52 18.76 1.56
C ALA A 18 20.78 18.93 0.69
N GLU A 19 21.91 18.39 1.13
CA GLU A 19 23.19 18.41 0.41
C GLU A 19 23.09 17.71 -0.96
N ARG A 20 22.45 16.54 -1.03
CA ARG A 20 22.39 15.72 -2.26
C ARG A 20 21.26 16.10 -3.21
N ARG A 21 20.32 16.95 -2.78
CA ARG A 21 19.14 17.31 -3.59
C ARG A 21 19.48 17.96 -4.94
N PRO A 22 20.47 18.87 -5.07
CA PRO A 22 20.84 19.44 -6.37
C PRO A 22 21.34 18.38 -7.36
N ALA A 23 22.18 17.44 -6.89
CA ALA A 23 22.69 16.32 -7.70
C ALA A 23 21.54 15.40 -8.15
N ALA A 24 20.60 15.09 -7.26
CA ALA A 24 19.41 14.31 -7.62
C ALA A 24 18.56 14.99 -8.71
N LEU A 25 18.37 16.31 -8.62
CA LEU A 25 17.67 17.07 -9.67
C LEU A 25 18.44 17.07 -11.00
N ALA A 26 19.77 17.15 -10.96
CA ALA A 26 20.64 17.09 -12.15
C ALA A 26 20.54 15.72 -12.84
N LEU A 27 20.65 14.64 -12.08
CA LEU A 27 20.45 13.27 -12.58
C LEU A 27 19.10 13.13 -13.31
N GLY A 28 18.02 13.66 -12.73
CA GLY A 28 16.72 13.67 -13.41
C GLY A 28 16.75 14.42 -14.75
N ARG A 29 17.42 15.57 -14.84
CA ARG A 29 17.55 16.29 -16.11
C ARG A 29 18.38 15.54 -17.14
N GLU A 30 19.43 14.85 -16.71
CA GLU A 30 20.28 14.03 -17.59
C GLU A 30 19.51 12.84 -18.17
N LEU A 31 18.76 12.13 -17.31
CA LEU A 31 17.91 10.99 -17.69
C LEU A 31 16.84 11.36 -18.73
N ALA A 32 16.45 12.63 -18.82
CA ALA A 32 15.49 13.09 -19.82
C ALA A 32 15.97 12.86 -21.26
N GLY A 33 17.29 12.84 -21.49
CA GLY A 33 17.87 12.60 -22.81
C GLY A 33 17.89 11.14 -23.26
N GLN A 34 17.41 10.21 -22.42
CA GLN A 34 17.47 8.75 -22.67
C GLN A 34 16.09 8.09 -22.66
N LEU A 35 15.01 8.87 -22.80
CA LEU A 35 13.63 8.34 -22.71
C LEU A 35 13.25 7.37 -23.84
N ASP A 36 14.02 7.37 -24.93
CA ASP A 36 13.89 6.46 -26.07
C ASP A 36 14.82 5.23 -25.99
N GLN A 37 15.67 5.15 -24.94
CA GLN A 37 16.68 4.11 -24.77
C GLN A 37 16.55 3.45 -23.40
N PRO A 38 15.64 2.48 -23.22
CA PRO A 38 15.34 1.89 -21.92
C PRO A 38 16.55 1.30 -21.19
N GLU A 39 17.48 0.68 -21.91
CA GLU A 39 18.71 0.12 -21.33
C GLU A 39 19.67 1.21 -20.85
N ALA A 40 19.91 2.22 -21.69
CA ALA A 40 20.77 3.36 -21.31
C ALA A 40 20.18 4.11 -20.11
N PHE A 41 18.86 4.31 -20.11
CA PHE A 41 18.12 4.92 -19.01
C PHE A 41 18.31 4.13 -17.71
N ALA A 42 18.11 2.82 -17.73
CA ALA A 42 18.23 1.98 -16.53
C ALA A 42 19.66 2.00 -15.98
N ALA A 43 20.66 1.88 -16.85
CA ALA A 43 22.07 1.92 -16.45
C ALA A 43 22.47 3.29 -15.86
N ALA A 44 22.07 4.39 -16.51
CA ALA A 44 22.34 5.74 -16.03
C ALA A 44 21.62 6.03 -14.71
N LEU A 45 20.37 5.58 -14.56
CA LEU A 45 19.61 5.73 -13.33
C LEU A 45 20.29 4.98 -12.20
N GLU A 46 20.65 3.71 -12.38
CA GLU A 46 21.28 2.92 -11.33
C GLU A 46 22.64 3.51 -10.93
N ALA A 47 23.48 3.89 -11.89
CA ALA A 47 24.76 4.56 -11.63
C ALA A 47 24.58 5.87 -10.86
N GLY A 48 23.63 6.72 -11.29
CA GLY A 48 23.33 7.97 -10.62
C GLY A 48 22.78 7.78 -9.21
N LEU A 49 21.90 6.80 -9.00
CA LEU A 49 21.35 6.46 -7.69
C LEU A 49 22.43 5.93 -6.73
N ARG A 50 23.41 5.15 -7.20
CA ARG A 50 24.58 4.77 -6.39
C ARG A 50 25.34 6.00 -5.89
N GLY A 51 25.48 7.03 -6.72
CA GLY A 51 26.06 8.32 -6.34
C GLY A 51 25.26 9.10 -5.29
N LEU A 52 23.99 8.76 -5.06
CA LEU A 52 23.10 9.38 -4.06
C LEU A 52 22.88 8.52 -2.81
N ALA A 53 23.56 7.37 -2.71
CA ALA A 53 23.38 6.40 -1.65
C ALA A 53 23.78 6.96 -0.28
N ASP A 54 22.97 6.66 0.73
CA ASP A 54 23.29 6.81 2.15
C ASP A 54 23.57 5.42 2.74
N PRO A 55 24.86 5.08 3.01
CA PRO A 55 25.21 3.77 3.56
C PRO A 55 24.52 3.45 4.88
N VAL A 56 24.37 4.43 5.76
CA VAL A 56 23.71 4.23 7.07
C VAL A 56 22.23 3.90 6.88
N TYR A 57 21.57 4.57 5.93
CA TYR A 57 20.20 4.25 5.56
C TYR A 57 20.08 2.86 4.92
N ARG A 58 21.00 2.52 4.00
CA ARG A 58 21.06 1.22 3.34
C ARG A 58 21.12 0.07 4.36
N ASP A 59 22.03 0.17 5.32
CA ASP A 59 22.25 -0.89 6.31
C ASP A 59 21.05 -1.03 7.27
N ALA A 60 20.24 0.04 7.41
CA ALA A 60 19.02 -0.01 8.20
C ALA A 60 17.82 -0.62 7.44
N GLN A 61 17.82 -0.61 6.10
CA GLN A 61 16.65 -1.01 5.29
C GLN A 61 16.21 -2.46 5.55
N ALA A 62 17.15 -3.40 5.64
CA ALA A 62 16.82 -4.81 5.85
C ALA A 62 16.01 -5.07 7.13
N ARG A 63 16.17 -4.20 8.15
CA ARG A 63 15.39 -4.26 9.41
C ARG A 63 14.00 -3.66 9.26
N VAL A 64 13.85 -2.63 8.43
CA VAL A 64 12.60 -1.89 8.23
C VAL A 64 11.66 -2.61 7.26
N ALA A 65 12.22 -3.16 6.18
CA ALA A 65 11.50 -3.88 5.15
C ALA A 65 12.18 -5.22 4.86
N PRO A 66 12.00 -6.23 5.74
CA PRO A 66 12.46 -7.58 5.45
C PRO A 66 11.92 -8.06 4.10
N GLY A 67 12.77 -8.64 3.26
CA GLY A 67 12.40 -9.14 1.94
C GLY A 67 12.49 -8.13 0.78
N ILE A 68 12.84 -6.86 1.03
CA ILE A 68 12.93 -5.81 -0.01
C ILE A 68 13.95 -6.11 -1.15
N GLY A 69 14.87 -7.04 -0.91
CA GLY A 69 15.91 -7.43 -1.84
C GLY A 69 17.09 -6.45 -1.85
N PRO A 70 17.89 -6.44 -2.93
CA PRO A 70 18.99 -5.50 -3.06
C PRO A 70 18.50 -4.05 -3.00
N VAL A 71 19.18 -3.21 -2.20
CA VAL A 71 18.89 -1.78 -2.05
C VAL A 71 20.17 -0.96 -2.27
N LEU A 72 20.04 0.16 -2.96
CA LEU A 72 21.14 1.10 -3.16
C LEU A 72 21.37 1.99 -1.94
N GLY A 73 20.33 2.21 -1.13
CA GLY A 73 20.36 3.12 0.02
C GLY A 73 19.93 4.54 -0.31
N VAL A 74 19.10 4.75 -1.33
CA VAL A 74 18.65 6.11 -1.69
C VAL A 74 17.38 6.47 -0.91
N ARG A 75 17.44 7.60 -0.21
CA ARG A 75 16.29 8.09 0.57
C ARG A 75 15.16 8.56 -0.36
N ALA A 76 13.92 8.29 0.02
CA ALA A 76 12.73 8.64 -0.77
C ALA A 76 12.65 10.12 -1.24
N PRO A 77 13.04 11.13 -0.43
CA PRO A 77 13.08 12.52 -0.91
C PRO A 77 14.03 12.75 -2.09
N LEU A 78 15.15 12.01 -2.16
CA LEU A 78 16.09 12.10 -3.28
C LEU A 78 15.52 11.43 -4.53
N LEU A 79 14.88 10.25 -4.41
CA LEU A 79 14.14 9.64 -5.52
C LEU A 79 13.05 10.58 -6.06
N GLY A 80 12.33 11.26 -5.16
CA GLY A 80 11.36 12.29 -5.52
C GLY A 80 11.99 13.50 -6.24
N ALA A 81 13.22 13.87 -5.89
CA ALA A 81 13.97 14.94 -6.55
C ALA A 81 14.46 14.52 -7.95
N VAL A 82 14.98 13.30 -8.12
CA VAL A 82 15.28 12.73 -9.45
C VAL A 82 14.01 12.76 -10.30
N ALA A 83 12.90 12.25 -9.76
CA ALA A 83 11.61 12.24 -10.44
C ALA A 83 11.09 13.63 -10.79
N ALA A 84 11.40 14.66 -9.99
CA ALA A 84 11.06 16.04 -10.30
C ALA A 84 11.91 16.60 -11.45
N GLY A 85 13.20 16.26 -11.51
CA GLY A 85 14.14 16.73 -12.54
C GLY A 85 13.74 16.30 -13.97
N PHE A 86 13.29 15.06 -14.14
CA PHE A 86 12.93 14.52 -15.47
C PHE A 86 11.45 14.71 -15.84
N ARG A 87 10.61 15.14 -14.89
CA ARG A 87 9.15 15.28 -15.06
C ARG A 87 8.74 16.09 -16.30
N PRO A 88 9.38 17.23 -16.65
CA PRO A 88 8.99 17.98 -17.85
C PRO A 88 9.16 17.19 -19.15
N ALA A 89 10.19 16.34 -19.25
CA ALA A 89 10.41 15.49 -20.41
C ALA A 89 9.42 14.32 -20.43
N LEU A 90 9.22 13.65 -19.29
CA LEU A 90 8.23 12.59 -19.17
C LEU A 90 6.80 13.05 -19.52
N ARG A 91 6.43 14.30 -19.24
CA ARG A 91 5.13 14.84 -19.67
C ARG A 91 4.96 14.84 -21.19
N ARG A 92 6.03 15.10 -21.94
CA ARG A 92 6.07 15.19 -23.40
C ARG A 92 6.31 13.85 -24.09
N ALA A 93 6.86 12.87 -23.37
CA ALA A 93 7.08 11.52 -23.88
C ALA A 93 5.77 10.84 -24.30
N ARG A 94 5.87 9.97 -25.29
CA ARG A 94 4.74 9.14 -25.73
C ARG A 94 4.42 8.12 -24.63
N PRO A 95 3.14 7.79 -24.39
CA PRO A 95 2.79 6.79 -23.37
C PRO A 95 3.47 5.43 -23.59
N ALA A 96 3.69 5.02 -24.84
CA ALA A 96 4.41 3.79 -25.16
C ALA A 96 5.88 3.80 -24.67
N GLU A 97 6.59 4.92 -24.84
CA GLU A 97 7.99 5.06 -24.35
C GLU A 97 8.03 4.98 -22.82
N ALA A 98 7.09 5.66 -22.15
CA ALA A 98 6.98 5.62 -20.71
C ALA A 98 6.74 4.19 -20.20
N LEU A 99 5.86 3.42 -20.88
CA LEU A 99 5.58 2.03 -20.54
C LEU A 99 6.78 1.11 -20.78
N TRP A 100 7.54 1.29 -21.87
CA TRP A 100 8.75 0.50 -22.13
C TRP A 100 9.81 0.72 -21.06
N ILE A 101 10.02 1.96 -20.62
CA ILE A 101 10.93 2.24 -19.50
C ILE A 101 10.38 1.65 -18.21
N ALA A 102 9.09 1.83 -17.92
CA ALA A 102 8.48 1.27 -16.71
C ALA A 102 8.64 -0.26 -16.63
N GLU A 103 8.38 -0.96 -17.74
CA GLU A 103 8.57 -2.40 -17.85
C GLU A 103 10.05 -2.76 -17.64
N ARG A 104 10.97 -2.08 -18.32
CA ARG A 104 12.41 -2.36 -18.17
C ARG A 104 12.89 -2.19 -16.73
N LEU A 105 12.54 -1.08 -16.09
CA LEU A 105 12.88 -0.81 -14.69
C LEU A 105 12.23 -1.82 -13.75
N SER A 106 11.02 -2.32 -14.04
CA SER A 106 10.32 -3.28 -13.16
C SER A 106 11.06 -4.60 -12.95
N HIS A 107 12.01 -4.93 -13.84
CA HIS A 107 12.84 -6.14 -13.77
C HIS A 107 14.17 -5.93 -13.04
N GLU A 108 14.47 -4.71 -12.59
CA GLU A 108 15.74 -4.41 -11.93
C GLU A 108 15.84 -5.02 -10.53
N ALA A 109 17.04 -5.48 -10.19
CA ALA A 109 17.30 -6.14 -8.91
C ALA A 109 17.21 -5.14 -7.74
N ALA A 110 17.80 -3.96 -7.92
CA ALA A 110 17.78 -2.88 -6.95
C ALA A 110 16.36 -2.31 -6.76
N ALA A 111 15.85 -2.32 -5.52
CA ALA A 111 14.50 -1.90 -5.20
C ALA A 111 14.22 -0.44 -5.62
N GLU A 112 15.16 0.48 -5.38
CA GLU A 112 14.97 1.88 -5.74
C GLU A 112 14.85 2.11 -7.24
N VAL A 113 15.57 1.34 -8.06
CA VAL A 113 15.50 1.39 -9.52
C VAL A 113 14.15 0.83 -9.97
N ARG A 114 13.76 -0.33 -9.44
CA ARG A 114 12.48 -0.97 -9.73
C ARG A 114 11.29 -0.10 -9.37
N LEU A 115 11.30 0.50 -8.19
CA LEU A 115 10.22 1.38 -7.72
C LEU A 115 10.21 2.73 -8.44
N PHE A 116 11.29 3.12 -9.10
CA PHE A 116 11.31 4.31 -9.96
C PHE A 116 10.36 4.19 -11.16
N ALA A 117 10.02 2.95 -11.58
CA ALA A 117 9.00 2.68 -12.60
C ALA A 117 7.65 3.35 -12.30
N VAL A 118 7.29 3.54 -11.01
CA VAL A 118 6.04 4.18 -10.60
C VAL A 118 5.88 5.60 -11.14
N ALA A 119 6.97 6.35 -11.35
CA ALA A 119 6.91 7.67 -11.95
C ALA A 119 6.35 7.63 -13.40
N PHE A 120 6.74 6.60 -14.15
CA PHE A 120 6.28 6.36 -15.52
C PHE A 120 4.86 5.83 -15.55
N LEU A 121 4.55 4.84 -14.70
CA LEU A 121 3.21 4.27 -14.60
C LEU A 121 2.16 5.32 -14.23
N ARG A 122 2.50 6.26 -13.32
CA ARG A 122 1.61 7.38 -12.98
C ARG A 122 1.29 8.26 -14.20
N ARG A 123 2.25 8.43 -15.09
CA ARG A 123 2.08 9.22 -16.31
C ARG A 123 1.29 8.46 -17.38
N SER A 124 1.46 7.15 -17.49
CA SER A 124 0.78 6.32 -18.49
C SER A 124 -0.65 5.95 -18.10
N LEU A 125 -0.97 5.85 -16.80
CA LEU A 125 -2.26 5.39 -16.31
C LEU A 125 -3.48 6.08 -16.96
N PRO A 126 -3.52 7.42 -17.13
CA PRO A 126 -4.68 8.05 -17.76
C PRO A 126 -4.79 7.83 -19.27
N GLN A 127 -3.75 7.33 -19.93
CA GLN A 127 -3.64 7.24 -21.40
C GLN A 127 -3.65 5.81 -21.92
N ASP A 128 -3.08 4.88 -21.16
CA ASP A 128 -3.05 3.45 -21.44
C ASP A 128 -3.29 2.69 -20.12
N PRO A 129 -4.52 2.74 -19.59
CA PRO A 129 -4.82 2.20 -18.27
C PRO A 129 -4.65 0.68 -18.24
N GLU A 130 -4.93 -0.02 -19.34
CA GLU A 130 -4.82 -1.48 -19.44
C GLU A 130 -3.38 -1.94 -19.29
N ARG A 131 -2.45 -1.48 -20.13
CA ARG A 131 -1.05 -1.92 -20.01
C ARG A 131 -0.42 -1.46 -18.70
N THR A 132 -0.76 -0.26 -18.25
CA THR A 132 -0.28 0.25 -16.94
C THR A 132 -0.72 -0.68 -15.81
N TRP A 133 -1.95 -1.19 -15.84
CA TRP A 133 -2.46 -2.12 -14.85
C TRP A 133 -1.75 -3.46 -14.83
N GLN A 134 -1.50 -4.03 -16.02
CA GLN A 134 -0.82 -5.31 -16.10
C GLN A 134 0.59 -5.21 -15.51
N LEU A 135 1.26 -4.07 -15.66
CA LEU A 135 2.53 -3.81 -14.96
C LEU A 135 2.36 -3.63 -13.45
N ILE A 136 1.33 -2.93 -12.97
CA ILE A 136 1.02 -2.83 -11.53
C ILE A 136 0.77 -4.22 -10.93
N ARG A 137 -0.03 -5.06 -11.60
CA ARG A 137 -0.32 -6.45 -11.20
C ARG A 137 0.95 -7.30 -11.17
N ARG A 138 1.80 -7.19 -12.19
CA ARG A 138 3.09 -7.89 -12.24
C ARG A 138 4.01 -7.47 -11.09
N MET A 139 4.12 -6.16 -10.83
CA MET A 139 4.89 -5.63 -9.70
C MET A 139 4.33 -6.10 -8.34
N GLY A 140 3.00 -6.13 -8.19
CA GLY A 140 2.34 -6.66 -6.99
C GLY A 140 2.63 -8.14 -6.75
N ARG A 141 2.57 -8.96 -7.82
CA ARG A 141 2.92 -10.39 -7.75
C ARG A 141 4.40 -10.61 -7.41
N ALA A 142 5.29 -9.77 -7.94
CA ALA A 142 6.72 -9.86 -7.69
C ALA A 142 7.16 -9.26 -6.34
N ALA A 143 6.29 -8.50 -5.67
CA ALA A 143 6.61 -7.87 -4.40
C ALA A 143 6.90 -8.91 -3.32
N ARG A 144 7.87 -8.59 -2.45
CA ARG A 144 8.31 -9.43 -1.34
C ARG A 144 8.34 -8.69 -0.01
N ASP A 145 7.86 -7.46 -0.02
CA ASP A 145 7.94 -6.54 1.10
C ASP A 145 6.80 -5.51 1.02
N TRP A 146 6.53 -4.87 2.15
CA TRP A 146 5.43 -3.92 2.27
C TRP A 146 5.72 -2.57 1.59
N VAL A 147 6.99 -2.18 1.43
CA VAL A 147 7.36 -0.90 0.80
C VAL A 147 7.02 -0.97 -0.69
N SER A 148 7.36 -2.08 -1.35
CA SER A 148 7.03 -2.30 -2.75
C SER A 148 5.51 -2.24 -2.98
N VAL A 149 4.72 -2.95 -2.16
CA VAL A 149 3.26 -2.95 -2.25
C VAL A 149 2.66 -1.56 -2.01
N ASP A 150 3.06 -0.88 -0.94
CA ASP A 150 2.51 0.44 -0.59
C ASP A 150 2.90 1.50 -1.63
N THR A 151 4.06 1.34 -2.29
CA THR A 151 4.52 2.26 -3.35
C THR A 151 3.64 2.19 -4.59
N ILE A 152 3.15 1.00 -4.96
CA ILE A 152 2.25 0.82 -6.13
C ILE A 152 0.76 0.99 -5.78
N ALA A 153 0.39 0.92 -4.50
CA ALA A 153 -1.00 1.02 -4.05
C ALA A 153 -1.69 2.34 -4.46
N ASP A 154 -0.95 3.45 -4.52
CA ASP A 154 -1.47 4.73 -5.03
C ASP A 154 -1.94 4.64 -6.49
N LEU A 155 -1.17 3.93 -7.32
CA LEU A 155 -1.52 3.73 -8.73
C LEU A 155 -2.69 2.76 -8.87
N ALA A 156 -2.70 1.70 -8.06
CA ALA A 156 -3.80 0.75 -8.05
C ALA A 156 -5.11 1.45 -7.66
N ALA A 157 -5.08 2.33 -6.66
CA ALA A 157 -6.24 3.10 -6.21
C ALA A 157 -6.74 4.05 -7.30
N GLU A 158 -5.84 4.78 -7.97
CA GLU A 158 -6.23 5.62 -9.10
C GLU A 158 -6.81 4.79 -10.26
N GLY A 159 -6.22 3.63 -10.56
CA GLY A 159 -6.69 2.74 -11.63
C GLY A 159 -8.10 2.24 -11.37
N VAL A 160 -8.39 1.77 -10.15
CA VAL A 160 -9.74 1.29 -9.77
C VAL A 160 -10.77 2.41 -9.81
N LEU A 161 -10.43 3.61 -9.33
CA LEU A 161 -11.36 4.75 -9.36
C LEU A 161 -11.58 5.31 -10.77
N ARG A 162 -10.60 5.16 -11.67
CA ARG A 162 -10.72 5.59 -13.07
C ARG A 162 -11.53 4.61 -13.90
N GLU A 163 -11.37 3.31 -13.64
CA GLU A 163 -12.02 2.24 -14.40
C GLU A 163 -12.75 1.28 -13.44
N PRO A 164 -14.03 1.55 -13.12
CA PRO A 164 -14.75 0.84 -12.06
C PRO A 164 -14.86 -0.69 -12.23
N TYR A 165 -14.71 -1.23 -13.44
CA TYR A 165 -14.70 -2.68 -13.63
C TYR A 165 -13.54 -3.37 -12.88
N ARG A 166 -12.45 -2.64 -12.59
CA ARG A 166 -11.24 -3.15 -11.91
C ARG A 166 -11.41 -3.44 -10.45
N TRP A 167 -12.52 -3.01 -9.85
CA TRP A 167 -12.90 -3.52 -8.54
C TRP A 167 -12.98 -5.04 -8.53
N SER A 168 -13.47 -5.67 -9.61
CA SER A 168 -13.50 -7.14 -9.74
C SER A 168 -12.09 -7.75 -9.74
N GLU A 169 -11.12 -7.06 -10.33
CA GLU A 169 -9.73 -7.51 -10.34
C GLU A 169 -9.06 -7.32 -8.97
N LEU A 170 -9.46 -6.30 -8.20
CA LEU A 170 -9.07 -6.12 -6.81
C LEU A 170 -9.70 -7.19 -5.91
N GLU A 171 -10.95 -7.57 -6.16
CA GLU A 171 -11.64 -8.68 -5.50
C GLU A 171 -10.92 -10.01 -5.74
N GLN A 172 -10.46 -10.28 -6.97
CA GLN A 172 -9.64 -11.46 -7.25
C GLN A 172 -8.35 -11.51 -6.43
N LEU A 173 -7.73 -10.35 -6.17
CA LEU A 173 -6.51 -10.29 -5.36
C LEU A 173 -6.75 -10.70 -3.92
N ALA A 174 -7.97 -10.61 -3.38
CA ALA A 174 -8.28 -11.08 -2.03
C ALA A 174 -8.10 -12.59 -1.87
N TYR A 175 -8.18 -13.34 -2.97
CA TYR A 175 -8.03 -14.80 -2.99
C TYR A 175 -6.64 -15.24 -3.50
N ALA A 176 -5.73 -14.29 -3.74
CA ALA A 176 -4.40 -14.63 -4.25
C ALA A 176 -3.60 -15.45 -3.21
N PRO A 177 -2.84 -16.48 -3.64
CA PRO A 177 -2.01 -17.26 -2.71
C PRO A 177 -0.89 -16.41 -2.11
N ASN A 178 -0.39 -15.43 -2.85
CA ASN A 178 0.65 -14.51 -2.39
C ASN A 178 0.08 -13.47 -1.40
N PRO A 179 0.59 -13.39 -0.15
CA PRO A 179 0.13 -12.39 0.81
C PRO A 179 0.39 -10.94 0.38
N TRP A 180 1.38 -10.68 -0.48
CA TRP A 180 1.66 -9.32 -0.96
C TRP A 180 0.61 -8.82 -1.96
N GLU A 181 0.03 -9.74 -2.74
CA GLU A 181 -1.13 -9.46 -3.60
C GLU A 181 -2.39 -9.19 -2.76
N ARG A 182 -2.63 -9.98 -1.70
CA ARG A 182 -3.72 -9.71 -0.75
C ARG A 182 -3.52 -8.40 0.02
N ARG A 183 -2.28 -8.09 0.42
CA ARG A 183 -1.91 -6.82 1.07
C ARG A 183 -2.21 -5.65 0.14
N LEU A 184 -1.94 -5.78 -1.16
CA LEU A 184 -2.21 -4.73 -2.14
C LEU A 184 -3.68 -4.30 -2.11
N VAL A 185 -4.62 -5.19 -1.81
CA VAL A 185 -6.04 -4.84 -1.59
C VAL A 185 -6.17 -3.80 -0.47
N GLY A 186 -5.75 -4.14 0.75
CA GLY A 186 -5.84 -3.23 1.90
C GLY A 186 -5.07 -1.92 1.67
N SER A 187 -3.86 -1.99 1.11
CA SER A 187 -3.08 -0.80 0.79
C SER A 187 -3.79 0.06 -0.26
N THR A 188 -4.38 -0.52 -1.30
CA THR A 188 -5.14 0.21 -2.33
C THR A 188 -6.33 0.95 -1.73
N LEU A 189 -7.15 0.27 -0.93
CA LEU A 189 -8.31 0.88 -0.26
C LEU A 189 -7.91 2.04 0.65
N ALA A 190 -6.81 1.87 1.40
CA ALA A 190 -6.26 2.93 2.26
C ALA A 190 -5.79 4.18 1.48
N ARG A 191 -5.56 4.07 0.16
CA ARG A 191 -5.07 5.18 -0.68
C ARG A 191 -6.14 5.86 -1.51
N MET A 192 -7.30 5.22 -1.73
CA MET A 192 -8.39 5.77 -2.56
C MET A 192 -8.81 7.19 -2.17
N ARG A 193 -8.93 7.52 -0.88
CA ARG A 193 -9.29 8.87 -0.43
C ARG A 193 -8.22 9.94 -0.67
N HIS A 194 -7.01 9.53 -1.03
CA HIS A 194 -5.87 10.42 -1.30
C HIS A 194 -5.60 10.59 -2.80
N VAL A 195 -6.32 9.86 -3.65
CA VAL A 195 -6.16 9.91 -5.12
C VAL A 195 -6.43 11.31 -5.67
N ARG A 196 -5.69 11.64 -6.74
CA ARG A 196 -5.86 12.85 -7.53
C ARG A 196 -6.19 12.48 -8.98
N PRO A 197 -7.01 13.27 -9.69
CA PRO A 197 -7.72 14.46 -9.22
C PRO A 197 -8.85 14.13 -8.22
N ALA A 198 -9.31 15.15 -7.49
CA ALA A 198 -10.34 14.99 -6.45
C ALA A 198 -11.65 14.37 -6.98
N ALA A 199 -11.99 14.65 -8.25
CA ALA A 199 -13.18 14.13 -8.90
C ALA A 199 -13.24 12.59 -8.93
N LEU A 200 -12.09 11.90 -9.02
CA LEU A 200 -12.06 10.43 -8.98
C LEU A 200 -12.54 9.87 -7.64
N ARG A 201 -12.41 10.64 -6.55
CA ARG A 201 -12.82 10.19 -5.22
C ARG A 201 -14.34 10.10 -5.07
N LEU A 202 -15.10 10.71 -5.97
CA LEU A 202 -16.57 10.56 -6.03
C LEU A 202 -16.98 9.15 -6.49
N ALA A 203 -16.09 8.42 -7.18
CA ALA A 203 -16.31 7.03 -7.56
C ALA A 203 -15.96 6.02 -6.45
N LEU A 204 -15.53 6.50 -5.27
CA LEU A 204 -15.26 5.62 -4.14
C LEU A 204 -16.56 5.10 -3.54
N ASP A 205 -16.72 3.79 -3.58
CA ASP A 205 -17.80 3.08 -2.91
C ASP A 205 -17.29 2.50 -1.58
N ALA A 206 -17.66 3.14 -0.47
CA ALA A 206 -17.28 2.69 0.87
C ALA A 206 -17.92 1.35 1.23
N GLY A 207 -19.13 1.06 0.75
CA GLY A 207 -19.81 -0.21 0.98
C GLY A 207 -19.07 -1.36 0.31
N ARG A 208 -18.69 -1.19 -0.96
CA ARG A 208 -17.87 -2.17 -1.69
C ARG A 208 -16.49 -2.35 -1.07
N ALA A 209 -15.85 -1.27 -0.64
CA ALA A 209 -14.58 -1.32 0.07
C ALA A 209 -14.67 -2.12 1.38
N LEU A 210 -15.71 -1.87 2.19
CA LEU A 210 -15.96 -2.60 3.44
C LEU A 210 -16.27 -4.08 3.19
N SER A 211 -17.06 -4.39 2.15
CA SER A 211 -17.32 -5.77 1.75
C SER A 211 -16.02 -6.51 1.43
N LEU A 212 -15.14 -5.90 0.63
CA LEU A 212 -13.85 -6.48 0.27
C LEU A 212 -12.90 -6.62 1.47
N VAL A 213 -12.90 -5.68 2.41
CA VAL A 213 -12.19 -5.82 3.69
C VAL A 213 -12.74 -7.00 4.50
N GLY A 214 -14.06 -7.23 4.46
CA GLY A 214 -14.73 -8.35 5.11
C GLY A 214 -14.19 -9.71 4.69
N GLU A 215 -13.89 -9.89 3.40
CA GLU A 215 -13.31 -11.12 2.84
C GLU A 215 -11.91 -11.43 3.39
N LEU A 216 -11.13 -10.40 3.73
CA LEU A 216 -9.74 -10.54 4.18
C LEU A 216 -9.56 -10.41 5.70
N LEU A 217 -10.61 -10.11 6.47
CA LEU A 217 -10.46 -9.69 7.86
C LEU A 217 -9.82 -10.76 8.77
N GLY A 218 -9.99 -12.04 8.42
CA GLY A 218 -9.41 -13.21 9.11
C GLY A 218 -8.06 -13.68 8.55
N ASP A 219 -7.41 -12.92 7.65
CA ASP A 219 -6.15 -13.34 7.01
C ASP A 219 -5.06 -13.66 8.05
N ALA A 220 -4.38 -14.79 7.85
CA ALA A 220 -3.30 -15.25 8.72
C ALA A 220 -2.00 -14.45 8.58
N ASP A 221 -1.81 -13.72 7.48
CA ASP A 221 -0.62 -12.91 7.26
C ASP A 221 -0.69 -11.54 8.00
N PRO A 222 0.28 -11.23 8.88
CA PRO A 222 0.28 -9.97 9.63
C PRO A 222 0.42 -8.72 8.77
N ASN A 223 1.06 -8.80 7.60
CA ASN A 223 1.18 -7.67 6.68
C ASN A 223 -0.16 -7.37 6.00
N VAL A 224 -0.94 -8.40 5.66
CA VAL A 224 -2.31 -8.19 5.13
C VAL A 224 -3.16 -7.50 6.20
N ARG A 225 -3.20 -8.06 7.41
CA ARG A 225 -3.97 -7.48 8.53
C ARG A 225 -3.62 -6.02 8.83
N ARG A 226 -2.33 -5.65 8.84
CA ARG A 226 -1.89 -4.26 9.02
C ARG A 226 -2.43 -3.32 7.94
N ALA A 227 -2.44 -3.77 6.69
CA ALA A 227 -2.98 -3.00 5.58
C ALA A 227 -4.51 -2.81 5.71
N LEU A 228 -5.24 -3.86 6.12
CA LEU A 228 -6.68 -3.77 6.38
C LEU A 228 -7.02 -2.82 7.53
N ALA A 229 -6.30 -2.90 8.65
CA ALA A 229 -6.49 -1.99 9.77
C ALA A 229 -6.28 -0.53 9.34
N ARG A 230 -5.27 -0.27 8.51
CA ARG A 230 -5.08 1.05 7.90
C ARG A 230 -6.25 1.43 7.00
N ALA A 231 -6.69 0.55 6.11
CA ALA A 231 -7.84 0.80 5.23
C ALA A 231 -9.10 1.19 6.03
N LEU A 232 -9.41 0.45 7.10
CA LEU A 232 -10.57 0.74 7.96
C LEU A 232 -10.49 2.12 8.61
N ARG A 233 -9.31 2.54 9.09
CA ARG A 233 -9.14 3.90 9.62
C ARG A 233 -9.34 4.98 8.55
N GLU A 234 -8.91 4.71 7.33
CA GLU A 234 -9.12 5.62 6.20
C GLU A 234 -10.61 5.66 5.78
N LEU A 235 -11.30 4.52 5.76
CA LEU A 235 -12.73 4.41 5.46
C LEU A 235 -13.61 5.05 6.54
N ALA A 236 -13.24 4.97 7.82
CA ALA A 236 -13.96 5.62 8.91
C ALA A 236 -14.06 7.15 8.74
N SER A 237 -13.07 7.77 8.10
CA SER A 237 -13.13 9.21 7.79
C SER A 237 -14.04 9.58 6.61
N ILE A 238 -14.48 8.57 5.84
CA ILE A 238 -15.29 8.73 4.64
C ILE A 238 -16.73 8.40 4.99
N ASP A 239 -16.95 7.25 5.63
CA ASP A 239 -18.24 6.81 6.14
C ASP A 239 -18.05 6.18 7.54
N GLY A 240 -18.05 7.06 8.55
CA GLY A 240 -17.90 6.69 9.95
C GLY A 240 -19.01 5.76 10.45
N PRO A 241 -20.31 6.05 10.19
CA PRO A 241 -21.40 5.16 10.56
C PRO A 241 -21.29 3.75 9.97
N ALA A 242 -21.06 3.61 8.65
CA ALA A 242 -20.95 2.29 8.02
C ALA A 242 -19.73 1.52 8.53
N THR A 243 -18.59 2.20 8.68
CA THR A 243 -17.37 1.58 9.21
C THR A 243 -17.54 1.12 10.67
N SER A 244 -18.23 1.92 11.49
CA SER A 244 -18.53 1.56 12.89
C SER A 244 -19.45 0.33 12.96
N ALA A 245 -20.49 0.28 12.14
CA ALA A 245 -21.39 -0.87 12.05
C ALA A 245 -20.66 -2.14 11.59
N PHE A 246 -19.80 -2.01 10.56
CA PHE A 246 -18.95 -3.10 10.08
C PHE A 246 -18.03 -3.64 11.18
N LEU A 247 -17.33 -2.76 11.91
CA LEU A 247 -16.42 -3.16 12.97
C LEU A 247 -17.15 -3.81 14.17
N ALA A 248 -18.37 -3.37 14.48
CA ALA A 248 -19.19 -4.02 15.50
C ALA A 248 -19.58 -5.46 15.09
N ALA A 249 -20.08 -5.63 13.86
CA ALA A 249 -20.42 -6.95 13.34
C ALA A 249 -19.18 -7.88 13.26
N ALA A 250 -18.04 -7.32 12.84
CA ALA A 250 -16.77 -8.04 12.81
C ALA A 250 -16.28 -8.44 14.21
N ALA A 251 -16.44 -7.57 15.21
CA ALA A 251 -16.08 -7.87 16.60
C ALA A 251 -16.93 -9.01 17.17
N ASP A 252 -18.24 -8.99 16.91
CA ASP A 252 -19.14 -10.06 17.33
C ASP A 252 -18.80 -11.39 16.65
N ARG A 253 -18.49 -11.36 15.35
CA ARG A 253 -18.04 -12.55 14.63
C ARG A 253 -16.71 -13.08 15.17
N ALA A 254 -15.74 -12.21 15.41
CA ALA A 254 -14.46 -12.60 15.98
C ALA A 254 -14.62 -13.27 17.35
N ALA A 255 -15.49 -12.73 18.20
CA ALA A 255 -15.80 -13.32 19.50
C ALA A 255 -16.47 -14.69 19.37
N ARG A 256 -17.46 -14.84 18.48
CA ARG A 256 -18.17 -16.12 18.27
C ARG A 256 -17.29 -17.22 17.68
N GLU A 257 -16.43 -16.88 16.73
CA GLU A 257 -15.60 -17.84 15.99
C GLU A 257 -14.22 -18.03 16.64
N ASN A 258 -13.92 -17.33 17.74
CA ASN A 258 -12.59 -17.25 18.34
C ASN A 258 -11.49 -16.88 17.32
N ASP A 259 -11.83 -15.99 16.38
CA ASP A 259 -10.96 -15.54 15.29
C ASP A 259 -10.04 -14.42 15.78
N ALA A 260 -8.87 -14.83 16.29
CA ALA A 260 -7.86 -13.91 16.82
C ALA A 260 -7.31 -12.95 15.75
N HIS A 261 -7.31 -13.35 14.48
CA HIS A 261 -6.82 -12.52 13.37
C HIS A 261 -7.78 -11.35 13.12
N ARG A 262 -9.08 -11.64 13.02
CA ARG A 262 -10.13 -10.63 12.90
C ARG A 262 -10.19 -9.71 14.12
N ALA A 263 -10.11 -10.28 15.33
CA ALA A 263 -10.07 -9.51 16.57
C ALA A 263 -8.89 -8.51 16.57
N TRP A 264 -7.71 -8.93 16.09
CA TRP A 264 -6.55 -8.06 15.98
C TRP A 264 -6.80 -6.88 15.04
N VAL A 265 -7.36 -7.11 13.84
CA VAL A 265 -7.63 -6.02 12.88
C VAL A 265 -8.64 -5.03 13.46
N VAL A 266 -9.70 -5.50 14.10
CA VAL A 266 -10.71 -4.64 14.73
C VAL A 266 -10.06 -3.75 15.81
N ARG A 267 -9.23 -4.33 16.69
CA ARG A 267 -8.52 -3.58 17.74
C ARG A 267 -7.65 -2.47 17.16
N GLU A 268 -6.94 -2.73 16.07
CA GLU A 268 -6.08 -1.75 15.41
C GLU A 268 -6.86 -0.63 14.69
N ALA A 269 -8.14 -0.84 14.38
CA ALA A 269 -9.00 0.16 13.77
C ALA A 269 -9.72 1.06 14.79
N LEU A 270 -9.80 0.65 16.07
CA LEU A 270 -10.51 1.39 17.13
C LEU A 270 -10.14 2.86 17.27
N PRO A 271 -8.87 3.30 17.10
CA PRO A 271 -8.52 4.71 17.21
C PRO A 271 -9.21 5.64 16.20
N ALA A 272 -9.85 5.10 15.16
CA ALA A 272 -10.61 5.87 14.18
C ALA A 272 -12.12 5.99 14.51
N LEU A 273 -12.57 5.39 15.61
CA LEU A 273 -13.97 5.41 16.02
C LEU A 273 -14.22 6.44 17.12
N ASP A 274 -15.50 6.73 17.35
CA ASP A 274 -15.94 7.40 18.57
C ASP A 274 -15.42 6.66 19.83
N PRO A 275 -14.90 7.36 20.85
CA PRO A 275 -14.32 6.73 22.04
C PRO A 275 -15.25 5.77 22.78
N ALA A 276 -16.56 6.05 22.85
CA ALA A 276 -17.51 5.17 23.53
C ALA A 276 -17.72 3.88 22.74
N MET A 277 -17.82 3.98 21.41
CA MET A 277 -17.83 2.81 20.52
C MET A 277 -16.55 1.99 20.66
N ALA A 278 -15.38 2.65 20.62
CA ALA A 278 -14.08 2.00 20.74
C ALA A 278 -13.94 1.23 22.06
N ALA A 279 -14.32 1.83 23.19
CA ALA A 279 -14.31 1.19 24.50
C ALA A 279 -15.23 -0.04 24.55
N ARG A 280 -16.45 0.06 23.98
CA ARG A 280 -17.39 -1.05 23.91
C ARG A 280 -16.84 -2.24 23.12
N LEU A 281 -16.28 -1.99 21.94
CA LEU A 281 -15.69 -3.04 21.11
C LEU A 281 -14.44 -3.64 21.76
N HIS A 282 -13.63 -2.83 22.44
CA HIS A 282 -12.46 -3.32 23.18
C HIS A 282 -12.86 -4.28 24.30
N ALA A 283 -13.86 -3.92 25.10
CA ALA A 283 -14.39 -4.79 26.15
C ALA A 283 -14.91 -6.12 25.57
N ARG A 284 -15.71 -6.04 24.48
CA ARG A 284 -16.26 -7.22 23.79
C ARG A 284 -15.19 -8.21 23.34
N LEU A 285 -14.08 -7.72 22.81
CA LEU A 285 -12.96 -8.54 22.33
C LEU A 285 -12.01 -9.00 23.44
N SER A 286 -12.14 -8.47 24.66
CA SER A 286 -11.28 -8.82 25.81
C SER A 286 -11.95 -9.84 26.73
N SER A 287 -13.28 -9.95 26.66
CA SER A 287 -14.01 -10.97 27.42
C SER A 287 -13.64 -12.38 26.94
N PRO A 288 -13.22 -13.30 27.84
CA PRO A 288 -13.10 -14.71 27.49
C PRO A 288 -14.46 -15.21 27.02
N HIS A 289 -14.48 -15.95 25.90
CA HIS A 289 -15.71 -16.49 25.35
C HIS A 289 -16.38 -17.38 26.40
N GLN A 290 -17.53 -16.97 26.94
CA GLN A 290 -18.45 -17.93 27.54
C GLN A 290 -19.10 -18.65 26.37
N PRO A 291 -18.84 -19.96 26.16
CA PRO A 291 -19.60 -20.70 25.17
C PRO A 291 -21.08 -20.52 25.51
N SER A 292 -21.88 -20.09 24.53
CA SER A 292 -23.33 -20.11 24.69
C SER A 292 -23.72 -21.52 25.13
N PRO A 293 -24.58 -21.70 26.15
CA PRO A 293 -25.14 -23.00 26.44
C PRO A 293 -25.85 -23.44 25.16
N VAL A 294 -25.29 -24.45 24.51
CA VAL A 294 -26.00 -25.20 23.48
C VAL A 294 -27.28 -25.65 24.17
N SER A 295 -28.43 -25.26 23.63
CA SER A 295 -29.70 -25.85 24.02
C SER A 295 -29.58 -27.34 23.78
N ASP A 296 -29.28 -28.11 24.83
CA ASP A 296 -29.50 -29.54 24.94
C ASP A 296 -31.02 -29.76 24.85
N GLY A 297 -31.52 -29.63 23.63
CA GLY A 297 -32.89 -29.87 23.24
C GLY A 297 -32.96 -31.16 22.47
N LEU A 298 -33.38 -32.21 23.17
CA LEU A 298 -33.99 -33.44 22.67
C LEU A 298 -33.09 -34.47 21.98
N LEU A 299 -32.51 -35.34 22.80
CA LEU A 299 -32.57 -36.80 22.56
C LEU A 299 -32.73 -37.53 23.90
N VAL A 300 -33.94 -37.47 24.45
CA VAL A 300 -34.45 -38.47 25.41
C VAL A 300 -35.60 -39.21 24.73
N ALA A 301 -35.34 -40.45 24.31
CA ALA A 301 -36.29 -41.55 24.42
C ALA A 301 -35.53 -42.86 24.12
N GLY A 302 -35.08 -43.52 25.18
CA GLY A 302 -34.64 -44.90 25.12
C GLY A 302 -35.81 -45.87 25.26
N ARG A 303 -35.64 -47.03 24.61
CA ARG A 303 -36.09 -48.38 25.00
C ARG A 303 -37.59 -48.59 25.27
N ARG A 304 -38.25 -49.33 24.39
CA ARG A 304 -38.48 -50.78 24.55
C ARG A 304 -38.47 -51.46 23.19
#